data_AF-A0A353R071-F1
#
_entry.id   AF-A0A353R071-F1
#
_cell.length_a   1.000
_cell.length_b   1.000
_cell.length_c   1.000
_cell.angle_alpha   90.00
_cell.angle_beta   90.00
_cell.angle_gamma   90.00
#
_symmetry.space_group_name_H-M   'P 1'
#
loop_
_entity.id
_entity.type
_entity.pdbx_description
1 polymer ?
#
loop_
_entity_poly.entity_id
_entity_poly.type
_entity_poly.pdbx_seq_one_letter_code
_entity_poly.pdbx_strand_id
1 'polypeptide(L)'
;MNARLAAVACAGVLGLAQNAFAAVEYGSVNDTEYQQILQSLEAKPSLLADRPELSRRLTTAQIDQLVKDMGLNAYTWVAPVVVKAEQADKVAQHNISDISVMAVRAGKLVPIPFQIDERDEDGWVYVEGVSKADLAGVAGKFDAKDEIVFMHRDTGRERYDAEKTPLADGKLVQEVALTDNGSTRYAYLVTGSTARDPARYVKYDEQSNRFTGNFHNFKQSSDNMLMFEDYRANAGPTPSHRVLDTIFLDLSTGVITPWPRVSVGIQNIEAKRMGVKHGPIREVLLLSIRVVVAGIPVFFIRSDMTLYDEGIDLPVRLNIPGGEILTRVLNKPVIDIGLDMNDMKGGRFSAAVNPTGQYGKIDGKIDDVEKKLAIRVPDKNWLWLESGKGFDIMMQVGIPPDWPVQAELYYEDDLKPKKKFETETFPGALPRMGVRVTELPVGKLNIDLSVVLWFPATVGESGPVGFAKRMDNPPKPVLKAL
;
A
#
# COMPACT_ATOMS: atom_id res chain seq x y z
N MET A 1 28.09 31.27 -53.69
CA MET A 1 27.30 32.44 -54.13
C MET A 1 25.85 32.15 -53.79
N ASN A 2 25.30 32.90 -52.83
CA ASN A 2 23.89 33.25 -52.58
C ASN A 2 22.80 32.39 -53.26
N ALA A 3 21.93 31.72 -52.51
CA ALA A 3 20.78 32.26 -51.78
C ALA A 3 19.51 32.38 -52.63
N ARG A 4 18.37 32.05 -52.01
CA ARG A 4 16.97 32.27 -52.43
C ARG A 4 16.42 31.29 -53.46
N LEU A 5 15.67 30.29 -52.99
CA LEU A 5 14.21 30.19 -53.18
C LEU A 5 13.74 28.79 -52.76
N ALA A 6 13.30 28.67 -51.51
CA ALA A 6 12.29 27.71 -51.07
C ALA A 6 11.81 28.16 -49.68
N ALA A 7 11.22 29.35 -49.62
CA ALA A 7 10.41 29.80 -48.51
C ALA A 7 8.95 29.55 -48.92
N VAL A 8 8.26 28.71 -48.14
CA VAL A 8 6.80 28.55 -47.93
C VAL A 8 6.57 27.05 -47.68
N ALA A 9 5.96 26.74 -46.54
CA ALA A 9 5.60 25.41 -46.02
C ALA A 9 6.68 24.67 -45.19
N CYS A 10 6.91 25.14 -43.95
CA CYS A 10 7.18 24.29 -42.78
C CYS A 10 7.21 25.13 -41.47
N ALA A 11 6.17 25.95 -41.26
CA ALA A 11 5.95 26.68 -40.01
C ALA A 11 4.66 26.23 -39.27
N GLY A 12 4.12 25.06 -39.61
CA GLY A 12 3.03 24.42 -38.90
C GLY A 12 3.40 22.97 -38.64
N VAL A 13 3.06 22.46 -37.46
CA VAL A 13 3.38 21.11 -36.95
C VAL A 13 4.75 20.97 -36.27
N LEU A 14 5.04 21.87 -35.32
CA LEU A 14 5.86 21.56 -34.14
C LEU A 14 5.09 22.13 -32.93
N GLY A 15 3.97 21.48 -32.63
CA GLY A 15 3.04 21.94 -31.61
C GLY A 15 2.09 20.83 -31.22
N LEU A 16 2.62 19.69 -30.77
CA LEU A 16 1.83 18.67 -30.09
C LEU A 16 2.66 18.00 -28.99
N ALA A 17 2.16 18.14 -27.77
CA ALA A 17 2.44 17.37 -26.55
C ALA A 17 3.80 17.57 -25.85
N GLN A 18 4.18 18.82 -25.58
CA GLN A 18 4.64 19.11 -24.22
C GLN A 18 3.38 19.13 -23.35
N ASN A 19 3.11 18.06 -22.62
CA ASN A 19 2.16 18.11 -21.52
C ASN A 19 2.73 19.09 -20.49
N ALA A 20 2.30 20.35 -20.63
CA ALA A 20 2.38 21.33 -19.58
C ALA A 20 1.62 20.75 -18.37
N PHE A 21 2.35 20.12 -17.45
CA PHE A 21 2.01 20.22 -16.05
C PHE A 21 2.13 21.71 -15.72
N ALA A 22 1.09 22.49 -16.01
CA ALA A 22 0.91 23.75 -15.33
C ALA A 22 1.06 23.41 -13.84
N ALA A 23 2.02 24.06 -13.18
CA ALA A 23 2.12 23.99 -11.74
C ALA A 23 0.77 24.47 -11.21
N VAL A 24 -0.09 23.52 -10.82
CA VAL A 24 -1.27 23.85 -10.03
C VAL A 24 -0.70 24.54 -8.81
N GLU A 25 -0.99 25.83 -8.62
CA GLU A 25 -0.58 26.53 -7.41
C GLU A 25 -1.18 25.76 -6.23
N TYR A 26 -0.30 25.21 -5.39
CA TYR A 26 -0.69 24.63 -4.12
C TYR A 26 -1.09 25.79 -3.22
N GLY A 27 -2.39 25.94 -3.05
CA GLY A 27 -2.99 26.94 -2.19
C GLY A 27 -4.07 26.27 -1.39
N SER A 28 -4.11 26.56 -0.08
CA SER A 28 -5.28 26.25 0.74
C SER A 28 -6.53 26.72 0.01
N VAL A 29 -7.47 25.81 -0.25
CA VAL A 29 -8.82 26.22 -0.66
C VAL A 29 -9.41 27.10 0.45
N ASN A 30 -10.21 28.09 0.07
CA ASN A 30 -10.91 28.90 1.08
C ASN A 30 -12.03 28.08 1.75
N ASP A 31 -12.57 28.58 2.86
CA ASP A 31 -13.57 27.87 3.65
C ASP A 31 -14.83 27.51 2.84
N THR A 32 -15.28 28.40 1.93
CA THR A 32 -16.46 28.13 1.11
C THR A 32 -16.22 26.96 0.17
N GLU A 33 -15.07 26.93 -0.48
CA GLU A 33 -14.69 25.83 -1.36
C GLU A 33 -14.44 24.54 -0.58
N TYR A 34 -13.81 24.61 0.60
CA TYR A 34 -13.65 23.46 1.48
C TYR A 34 -15.00 22.83 1.84
N GLN A 35 -15.99 23.63 2.24
CA GLN A 35 -17.33 23.15 2.56
C GLN A 35 -18.04 22.52 1.35
N GLN A 36 -17.83 23.06 0.14
CA GLN A 36 -18.36 22.46 -1.09
C GLN A 36 -17.72 21.09 -1.38
N ILE A 37 -16.42 20.94 -1.15
CA ILE A 37 -15.71 19.66 -1.28
C ILE A 37 -16.25 18.66 -0.27
N LEU A 38 -16.37 19.05 1.00
CA LEU A 38 -16.92 18.21 2.06
C LEU A 38 -18.33 17.72 1.72
N GLN A 39 -19.25 18.64 1.38
CA GLN A 39 -20.63 18.29 1.01
C GLN A 39 -20.68 17.35 -0.20
N SER A 40 -19.84 17.61 -1.21
CA SER A 40 -19.77 16.77 -2.41
C SER A 40 -19.23 15.38 -2.09
N LEU A 41 -18.24 15.29 -1.20
CA LEU A 41 -17.66 14.02 -0.77
C LEU A 41 -18.65 13.23 0.10
N GLU A 42 -19.42 13.88 0.97
CA GLU A 42 -20.49 13.25 1.75
C GLU A 42 -21.52 12.58 0.83
N ALA A 43 -21.90 13.25 -0.26
CA ALA A 43 -22.83 12.71 -1.25
C ALA A 43 -22.20 11.67 -2.19
N LYS A 44 -20.93 11.85 -2.58
CA LYS A 44 -20.20 10.98 -3.51
C LYS A 44 -18.84 10.57 -2.93
N PRO A 45 -18.73 9.40 -2.27
CA PRO A 45 -17.47 8.95 -1.67
C PRO A 45 -16.29 8.88 -2.64
N SER A 46 -16.56 8.52 -3.89
CA SER A 46 -15.57 8.41 -4.96
C SER A 46 -15.08 9.75 -5.54
N LEU A 47 -15.53 10.89 -5.00
CA LEU A 47 -15.24 12.22 -5.57
C LEU A 47 -13.75 12.46 -5.83
N LEU A 48 -12.87 12.09 -4.90
CA LEU A 48 -11.42 12.34 -5.05
C LEU A 48 -10.78 11.47 -6.14
N ALA A 49 -11.42 10.37 -6.52
CA ALA A 49 -10.99 9.52 -7.63
C ALA A 49 -11.41 10.09 -8.98
N ASP A 50 -12.64 10.61 -9.04
CA ASP A 50 -13.16 11.25 -10.25
C ASP A 50 -12.51 12.61 -10.52
N ARG A 51 -12.09 13.29 -9.45
CA ARG A 51 -11.55 14.65 -9.44
C ARG A 51 -10.20 14.68 -8.68
N PRO A 52 -9.16 13.99 -9.18
CA PRO A 52 -7.87 13.86 -8.49
C PRO A 52 -7.13 15.20 -8.36
N GLU A 53 -7.52 16.23 -9.10
CA GLU A 53 -7.01 17.58 -8.88
C GLU A 53 -7.47 18.19 -7.55
N LEU A 54 -8.53 17.69 -6.92
CA LEU A 54 -8.99 18.18 -5.61
C LEU A 54 -8.02 17.80 -4.49
N SER A 55 -7.51 16.56 -4.48
CA SER A 55 -6.54 16.13 -3.46
C SER A 55 -5.25 16.95 -3.50
N ARG A 56 -4.87 17.42 -4.70
CA ARG A 56 -3.74 18.32 -4.95
C ARG A 56 -3.94 19.73 -4.40
N ARG A 57 -5.17 20.17 -4.15
CA ARG A 57 -5.47 21.53 -3.70
C ARG A 57 -5.69 21.63 -2.20
N LEU A 58 -5.81 20.49 -1.51
CA LEU A 58 -5.98 20.44 -0.08
C LEU A 58 -4.62 20.42 0.62
N THR A 59 -4.45 21.28 1.61
CA THR A 59 -3.31 21.17 2.53
C THR A 59 -3.44 19.92 3.42
N THR A 60 -2.33 19.44 4.00
CA THR A 60 -2.36 18.34 4.97
C THR A 60 -3.35 18.60 6.12
N ALA A 61 -3.41 19.83 6.63
CA ALA A 61 -4.36 20.22 7.67
C ALA A 61 -5.82 20.14 7.20
N GLN A 62 -6.11 20.54 5.96
CA GLN A 62 -7.44 20.42 5.39
C GLN A 62 -7.82 18.96 5.12
N ILE A 63 -6.88 18.10 4.72
CA ILE A 63 -7.13 16.65 4.59
C ILE A 63 -7.45 16.05 5.96
N ASP A 64 -6.66 16.35 6.99
CA ASP A 64 -6.92 15.88 8.36
C ASP A 64 -8.29 16.36 8.88
N GLN A 65 -8.64 17.63 8.62
CA GLN A 65 -9.96 18.15 8.96
C GLN A 65 -11.08 17.46 8.18
N LEU A 66 -10.89 17.21 6.88
CA LEU A 66 -11.86 16.51 6.03
C LEU A 66 -12.13 15.11 6.56
N VAL A 67 -11.08 14.38 6.93
CA VAL A 67 -11.18 13.04 7.55
C VAL A 67 -12.03 13.09 8.82
N LYS A 68 -11.81 14.09 9.69
CA LYS A 68 -12.57 14.27 10.94
C LYS A 68 -14.02 14.67 10.69
N ASP A 69 -14.27 15.61 9.79
CA ASP A 69 -15.60 16.07 9.41
C ASP A 69 -16.43 14.94 8.79
N MET A 70 -15.77 14.03 8.07
CA MET A 70 -16.34 12.78 7.56
C MET A 70 -16.52 11.71 8.64
N GLY A 71 -16.01 11.91 9.86
CA GLY A 71 -16.20 11.02 11.02
C GLY A 71 -15.36 9.76 10.91
N LEU A 72 -14.18 9.94 10.35
CA LEU A 72 -13.15 8.94 10.19
C LEU A 72 -11.95 9.38 11.03
N ASN A 73 -10.94 8.53 11.07
CA ASN A 73 -9.60 8.89 11.52
C ASN A 73 -8.61 8.56 10.42
N ALA A 74 -7.36 8.96 10.61
CA ALA A 74 -6.30 8.74 9.64
C ALA A 74 -6.19 7.28 9.16
N TYR A 75 -6.42 6.30 10.05
CA TYR A 75 -6.38 4.88 9.66
C TYR A 75 -7.65 4.46 8.90
N THR A 76 -8.85 4.73 9.42
CA THR A 76 -10.10 4.35 8.73
C THR A 76 -10.34 5.10 7.43
N TRP A 77 -9.57 6.15 7.16
CA TRP A 77 -9.50 6.80 5.86
C TRP A 77 -8.80 5.95 4.79
N VAL A 78 -7.68 5.31 5.15
CA VAL A 78 -6.86 4.49 4.23
C VAL A 78 -7.23 3.01 4.25
N ALA A 79 -7.93 2.56 5.29
CA ALA A 79 -8.16 1.15 5.53
C ALA A 79 -9.17 0.55 4.52
N PRO A 80 -8.82 -0.56 3.85
CA PRO A 80 -9.79 -1.39 3.15
C PRO A 80 -10.63 -2.18 4.17
N VAL A 81 -11.85 -2.51 3.77
CA VAL A 81 -12.73 -3.48 4.41
C VAL A 81 -12.74 -4.73 3.56
N VAL A 82 -12.50 -5.88 4.18
CA VAL A 82 -12.51 -7.19 3.54
C VAL A 82 -13.64 -8.01 4.15
N VAL A 83 -14.58 -8.44 3.31
CA VAL A 83 -15.66 -9.36 3.67
C VAL A 83 -15.42 -10.67 2.93
N LYS A 84 -15.18 -11.75 3.67
CA LYS A 84 -14.93 -13.08 3.10
C LYS A 84 -16.24 -13.79 2.75
N ALA A 85 -16.21 -14.66 1.74
CA ALA A 85 -17.36 -15.48 1.37
C ALA A 85 -17.94 -16.28 2.56
N GLU A 86 -17.07 -16.85 3.39
CA GLU A 86 -17.43 -17.59 4.62
C GLU A 86 -18.15 -16.74 5.69
N GLN A 87 -18.09 -15.41 5.59
CA GLN A 87 -18.75 -14.48 6.52
C GLN A 87 -20.08 -13.96 5.95
N ALA A 88 -20.32 -14.15 4.65
CA ALA A 88 -21.36 -13.49 3.88
C ALA A 88 -22.37 -14.49 3.31
N ASP A 89 -22.91 -15.37 4.16
CA ASP A 89 -23.81 -16.48 3.80
C ASP A 89 -25.01 -16.10 2.92
N LYS A 90 -25.50 -14.85 2.99
CA LYS A 90 -26.64 -14.40 2.16
C LYS A 90 -26.26 -14.06 0.72
N VAL A 91 -24.96 -13.89 0.47
CA VAL A 91 -24.39 -13.52 -0.83
C VAL A 91 -23.52 -14.63 -1.39
N ALA A 92 -22.98 -15.51 -0.53
CA ALA A 92 -22.23 -16.69 -0.96
C ALA A 92 -22.97 -17.46 -2.07
N GLN A 93 -22.21 -18.02 -3.02
CA GLN A 93 -22.68 -18.76 -4.19
C GLN A 93 -23.39 -17.93 -5.29
N HIS A 94 -23.61 -16.63 -5.07
CA HIS A 94 -24.11 -15.75 -6.13
C HIS A 94 -23.02 -15.52 -7.19
N ASN A 95 -23.44 -15.18 -8.41
CA ASN A 95 -22.47 -14.73 -9.41
C ASN A 95 -21.87 -13.41 -8.96
N ILE A 96 -20.56 -13.26 -9.11
CA ILE A 96 -19.82 -12.04 -8.79
C ILE A 96 -20.41 -10.83 -9.52
N SER A 97 -20.85 -11.00 -10.77
CA SER A 97 -21.50 -9.97 -11.58
C SER A 97 -22.78 -9.40 -10.96
N ASP A 98 -23.48 -10.21 -10.15
CA ASP A 98 -24.79 -9.89 -9.61
C ASP A 98 -24.69 -9.20 -8.24
N ILE A 99 -23.50 -9.10 -7.67
CA ILE A 99 -23.24 -8.49 -6.36
C ILE A 99 -22.93 -7.01 -6.55
N SER A 100 -23.44 -6.19 -5.65
CA SER A 100 -23.10 -4.77 -5.51
C SER A 100 -22.91 -4.42 -4.05
N VAL A 101 -22.11 -3.39 -3.78
CA VAL A 101 -21.97 -2.78 -2.46
C VAL A 101 -22.54 -1.37 -2.49
N MET A 102 -23.35 -1.03 -1.49
CA MET A 102 -23.98 0.28 -1.36
C MET A 102 -23.79 0.86 0.04
N ALA A 103 -23.91 2.18 0.16
CA ALA A 103 -23.90 2.88 1.44
C ALA A 103 -24.95 4.00 1.45
N VAL A 104 -25.46 4.35 2.63
CA VAL A 104 -26.32 5.53 2.77
C VAL A 104 -25.43 6.78 2.84
N ARG A 105 -25.57 7.65 1.85
CA ARG A 105 -24.78 8.87 1.66
C ARG A 105 -25.72 10.03 1.38
N ALA A 106 -25.61 11.10 2.17
CA ALA A 106 -26.49 12.27 2.10
C ALA A 106 -27.98 11.91 1.97
N GLY A 107 -28.46 10.99 2.82
CA GLY A 107 -29.86 10.53 2.84
C GLY A 107 -30.29 9.71 1.61
N LYS A 108 -29.36 9.09 0.86
CA LYS A 108 -29.66 8.20 -0.27
C LYS A 108 -28.83 6.93 -0.21
N LEU A 109 -29.40 5.80 -0.59
CA LEU A 109 -28.63 4.58 -0.83
C LEU A 109 -27.94 4.68 -2.19
N VAL A 110 -26.61 4.70 -2.22
CA VAL A 110 -25.81 4.85 -3.45
C VAL A 110 -24.80 3.71 -3.57
N PRO A 111 -24.46 3.26 -4.80
CA PRO A 111 -23.37 2.31 -4.99
C PRO A 111 -22.05 2.95 -4.57
N ILE A 112 -21.14 2.14 -4.03
CA ILE A 112 -19.76 2.54 -3.74
C ILE A 112 -18.80 1.69 -4.56
N PRO A 113 -17.57 2.17 -4.84
CA PRO A 113 -16.56 1.33 -5.46
C PRO A 113 -16.29 0.10 -4.60
N PHE A 114 -16.20 -1.05 -5.24
CA PHE A 114 -15.84 -2.32 -4.61
C PHE A 114 -15.24 -3.25 -5.64
N GLN A 115 -14.58 -4.31 -5.18
CA GLN A 115 -14.06 -5.36 -6.01
C GLN A 115 -14.27 -6.72 -5.36
N ILE A 116 -14.25 -7.77 -6.17
CA ILE A 116 -14.29 -9.15 -5.70
C ILE A 116 -13.03 -9.86 -6.22
N ASP A 117 -12.25 -10.36 -5.27
CA ASP A 117 -11.02 -11.09 -5.53
C ASP A 117 -11.28 -12.57 -5.28
N GLU A 118 -11.29 -13.33 -6.37
CA GLU A 118 -11.26 -14.79 -6.33
C GLU A 118 -9.89 -15.24 -5.84
N ARG A 119 -9.85 -16.32 -5.03
CA ARG A 119 -8.61 -16.81 -4.42
C ARG A 119 -8.24 -18.20 -4.92
N ASP A 120 -6.94 -18.49 -4.98
CA ASP A 120 -6.44 -19.83 -5.26
C ASP A 120 -6.40 -20.71 -4.00
N GLU A 121 -6.14 -22.00 -4.17
CA GLU A 121 -6.04 -22.95 -3.05
C GLU A 121 -4.93 -22.59 -2.05
N ASP A 122 -3.90 -21.84 -2.47
CA ASP A 122 -2.80 -21.36 -1.62
C ASP A 122 -3.13 -20.05 -0.88
N GLY A 123 -4.28 -19.44 -1.17
CA GLY A 123 -4.79 -18.19 -0.59
C GLY A 123 -4.37 -16.91 -1.32
N TRP A 124 -3.71 -17.00 -2.47
CA TRP A 124 -3.33 -15.84 -3.30
C TRP A 124 -4.50 -15.39 -4.17
N VAL A 125 -4.41 -14.18 -4.74
CA VAL A 125 -5.42 -13.76 -5.73
C VAL A 125 -5.27 -14.63 -6.98
N TYR A 126 -6.39 -15.19 -7.43
CA TYR A 126 -6.42 -16.04 -8.61
C TYR A 126 -6.46 -15.19 -9.89
N VAL A 127 -5.54 -15.50 -10.81
CA VAL A 127 -5.49 -14.97 -12.17
C VAL A 127 -5.37 -16.15 -13.13
N GLU A 128 -6.40 -16.31 -13.97
CA GLU A 128 -6.47 -17.43 -14.92
C GLU A 128 -5.24 -17.49 -15.82
N GLY A 129 -4.65 -18.68 -15.96
CA GLY A 129 -3.45 -18.92 -16.77
C GLY A 129 -2.14 -18.38 -16.18
N VAL A 130 -2.19 -17.69 -15.03
CA VAL A 130 -1.02 -17.10 -14.35
C VAL A 130 -0.79 -17.75 -12.98
N SER A 131 -1.85 -17.91 -12.20
CA SER A 131 -1.79 -18.55 -10.88
C SER A 131 -1.30 -19.98 -10.98
N LYS A 132 -0.53 -20.41 -9.98
CA LYS A 132 0.09 -21.74 -9.96
C LYS A 132 -0.77 -22.79 -9.27
N ALA A 133 -1.51 -22.39 -8.25
CA ALA A 133 -2.51 -23.24 -7.62
C ALA A 133 -3.84 -23.07 -8.35
N ASP A 134 -4.67 -24.10 -8.24
CA ASP A 134 -6.01 -24.08 -8.81
C ASP A 134 -6.89 -23.04 -8.09
N LEU A 135 -7.92 -22.56 -8.77
CA LEU A 135 -8.93 -21.70 -8.17
C LEU A 135 -9.57 -22.42 -6.97
N ALA A 136 -9.68 -21.72 -5.84
CA ALA A 136 -10.46 -22.22 -4.72
C ALA A 136 -11.94 -21.94 -5.01
N GLY A 137 -12.68 -22.98 -5.43
CA GLY A 137 -14.12 -22.87 -5.69
C GLY A 137 -14.48 -22.79 -7.17
N VAL A 138 -15.49 -21.99 -7.52
CA VAL A 138 -16.04 -21.93 -8.88
C VAL A 138 -15.87 -20.56 -9.51
N ALA A 139 -15.27 -20.53 -10.70
CA ALA A 139 -15.01 -19.30 -11.44
C ALA A 139 -16.30 -18.46 -11.64
N GLY A 140 -16.23 -17.18 -11.28
CA GLY A 140 -17.32 -16.22 -11.37
C GLY A 140 -18.37 -16.34 -10.27
N LYS A 141 -18.18 -17.22 -9.29
CA LYS A 141 -19.02 -17.32 -8.08
C LYS A 141 -18.29 -16.74 -6.89
N PHE A 142 -19.01 -16.06 -6.02
CA PHE A 142 -18.46 -15.61 -4.75
C PHE A 142 -18.55 -16.75 -3.74
N ASP A 143 -17.47 -17.52 -3.59
CA ASP A 143 -17.45 -18.70 -2.72
C ASP A 143 -16.08 -18.95 -2.05
N ALA A 144 -15.95 -20.09 -1.37
CA ALA A 144 -14.73 -20.56 -0.74
C ALA A 144 -13.91 -19.48 0.00
N LYS A 145 -12.79 -19.06 -0.59
CA LYS A 145 -11.81 -18.13 0.01
C LYS A 145 -11.95 -16.70 -0.50
N ASP A 146 -12.95 -16.42 -1.34
CA ASP A 146 -13.09 -15.14 -2.02
C ASP A 146 -13.35 -13.99 -1.08
N GLU A 147 -13.01 -12.79 -1.55
CA GLU A 147 -13.09 -11.55 -0.78
C GLU A 147 -13.83 -10.46 -1.55
N ILE A 148 -14.86 -9.88 -0.94
CA ILE A 148 -15.38 -8.56 -1.32
C ILE A 148 -14.54 -7.50 -0.61
N VAL A 149 -14.02 -6.54 -1.37
CA VAL A 149 -13.16 -5.47 -0.85
C VAL A 149 -13.71 -4.10 -1.25
N PHE A 150 -13.78 -3.17 -0.30
CA PHE A 150 -14.16 -1.76 -0.50
C PHE A 150 -13.45 -0.88 0.53
N MET A 151 -13.44 0.45 0.37
CA MET A 151 -12.76 1.33 1.34
C MET A 151 -13.66 1.67 2.53
N HIS A 152 -13.10 1.70 3.74
CA HIS A 152 -13.85 2.06 4.95
C HIS A 152 -14.41 3.49 4.86
N ARG A 153 -13.68 4.43 4.25
CA ARG A 153 -14.14 5.81 4.00
C ARG A 153 -15.41 5.92 3.14
N ASP A 154 -15.73 4.87 2.37
CA ASP A 154 -16.90 4.88 1.49
C ASP A 154 -18.21 4.52 2.20
N THR A 155 -18.10 3.95 3.40
CA THR A 155 -19.25 3.58 4.25
C THR A 155 -20.04 4.79 4.77
N GLY A 156 -21.33 4.59 5.02
CA GLY A 156 -22.25 5.61 5.51
C GLY A 156 -22.36 5.63 7.03
N ARG A 157 -22.57 6.81 7.64
CA ARG A 157 -22.90 6.93 9.08
C ARG A 157 -24.35 6.58 9.36
N GLU A 158 -25.23 6.86 8.39
CA GLU A 158 -26.65 6.59 8.49
C GLU A 158 -26.92 5.11 8.24
N ARG A 159 -27.78 4.54 9.09
CA ARG A 159 -28.31 3.20 8.88
C ARG A 159 -29.42 3.26 7.83
N TYR A 160 -29.51 2.23 7.00
CA TYR A 160 -30.53 2.08 5.99
C TYR A 160 -31.92 2.05 6.62
N ASP A 161 -32.81 2.82 6.02
CA ASP A 161 -34.21 2.92 6.37
C ASP A 161 -35.00 2.84 5.05
N ALA A 162 -35.77 1.76 4.87
CA ALA A 162 -36.45 1.48 3.62
C ALA A 162 -37.48 2.55 3.24
N GLU A 163 -38.05 3.26 4.22
CA GLU A 163 -39.03 4.32 3.98
C GLU A 163 -38.35 5.61 3.50
N LYS A 164 -37.16 5.92 4.02
CA LYS A 164 -36.44 7.17 3.71
C LYS A 164 -35.47 7.03 2.54
N THR A 165 -34.88 5.85 2.40
CA THR A 165 -33.77 5.58 1.47
C THR A 165 -34.08 4.36 0.62
N PRO A 166 -35.17 4.34 -0.18
CA PRO A 166 -35.58 3.16 -0.92
C PRO A 166 -34.49 2.66 -1.87
N LEU A 167 -34.37 1.34 -1.99
CA LEU A 167 -33.50 0.70 -2.98
C LEU A 167 -34.18 0.80 -4.36
N ALA A 168 -33.45 1.30 -5.36
CA ALA A 168 -33.98 1.49 -6.70
C ALA A 168 -34.19 0.15 -7.44
N ASP A 169 -33.24 -0.78 -7.33
CA ASP A 169 -33.27 -2.09 -7.98
C ASP A 169 -32.47 -3.15 -7.20
N GLY A 170 -32.73 -4.42 -7.52
CA GLY A 170 -32.11 -5.56 -6.83
C GLY A 170 -32.71 -5.84 -5.45
N LYS A 171 -31.96 -6.58 -4.63
CA LYS A 171 -32.35 -6.98 -3.29
C LYS A 171 -31.20 -6.76 -2.32
N LEU A 172 -31.46 -5.94 -1.29
CA LEU A 172 -30.57 -5.81 -0.15
C LEU A 172 -30.63 -7.12 0.66
N VAL A 173 -29.50 -7.78 0.84
CA VAL A 173 -29.46 -9.11 1.49
C VAL A 173 -28.66 -9.13 2.79
N GLN A 174 -27.72 -8.20 2.97
CA GLN A 174 -26.85 -8.18 4.15
C GLN A 174 -26.37 -6.76 4.48
N GLU A 175 -26.47 -6.39 5.75
CA GLU A 175 -25.85 -5.19 6.34
C GLU A 175 -24.45 -5.56 6.82
N VAL A 176 -23.49 -4.67 6.57
CA VAL A 176 -22.11 -4.75 7.07
C VAL A 176 -21.90 -3.56 8.01
N ALA A 177 -21.85 -3.82 9.32
CA ALA A 177 -21.61 -2.82 10.34
C ALA A 177 -20.14 -2.81 10.75
N LEU A 178 -19.53 -1.63 10.81
CA LEU A 178 -18.14 -1.40 11.19
C LEU A 178 -18.11 -0.42 12.35
N THR A 179 -17.72 -0.89 13.53
CA THR A 179 -17.66 -0.06 14.74
C THR A 179 -16.22 0.29 15.09
N ASP A 180 -15.94 1.58 15.22
CA ASP A 180 -14.66 2.12 15.69
C ASP A 180 -14.92 3.15 16.79
N ASN A 181 -14.36 2.92 17.99
CA ASN A 181 -14.50 3.81 19.16
C ASN A 181 -15.94 4.32 19.42
N GLY A 182 -16.92 3.42 19.31
CA GLY A 182 -18.33 3.73 19.58
C GLY A 182 -19.09 4.37 18.41
N SER A 183 -18.41 4.77 17.34
CA SER A 183 -19.05 5.19 16.08
C SER A 183 -19.22 3.99 15.17
N THR A 184 -20.41 3.82 14.59
CA THR A 184 -20.70 2.71 13.68
C THR A 184 -21.01 3.25 12.29
N ARG A 185 -20.40 2.64 11.28
CA ARG A 185 -20.68 2.91 9.87
C ARG A 185 -21.21 1.65 9.18
N TYR A 186 -21.92 1.86 8.08
CA TYR A 186 -22.65 0.80 7.40
C TYR A 186 -22.34 0.77 5.90
N ALA A 187 -22.24 -0.45 5.39
CA ALA A 187 -22.36 -0.78 3.98
C ALA A 187 -23.40 -1.90 3.83
N TYR A 188 -23.87 -2.12 2.61
CA TYR A 188 -24.93 -3.06 2.30
C TYR A 188 -24.56 -3.89 1.08
N LEU A 189 -24.65 -5.21 1.20
CA LEU A 189 -24.51 -6.12 0.08
C LEU A 189 -25.87 -6.27 -0.59
N VAL A 190 -25.89 -6.03 -1.90
CA VAL A 190 -27.07 -6.04 -2.75
C VAL A 190 -26.87 -7.05 -3.86
N THR A 191 -27.90 -7.84 -4.16
CA THR A 191 -27.90 -8.81 -5.27
C THR A 191 -28.85 -8.36 -6.36
N GLY A 192 -28.51 -8.62 -7.62
CA GLY A 192 -29.36 -8.31 -8.78
C GLY A 192 -29.55 -6.82 -9.06
N SER A 193 -28.78 -5.93 -8.41
CA SER A 193 -28.77 -4.51 -8.76
C SER A 193 -27.84 -4.27 -9.94
N THR A 194 -28.23 -3.37 -10.83
CA THR A 194 -27.46 -2.89 -11.97
C THR A 194 -26.64 -1.64 -11.64
N ALA A 195 -26.92 -0.98 -10.51
CA ALA A 195 -26.22 0.23 -10.10
C ALA A 195 -24.77 -0.07 -9.72
N ARG A 196 -23.83 0.68 -10.30
CA ARG A 196 -22.39 0.58 -10.02
C ARG A 196 -21.80 1.98 -9.91
N ASP A 197 -20.80 2.14 -9.05
CA ASP A 197 -19.90 3.29 -9.09
C ASP A 197 -18.72 2.93 -10.02
N PRO A 198 -18.51 3.63 -11.15
CA PRO A 198 -17.45 3.33 -12.09
C PRO A 198 -16.06 3.82 -11.64
N ALA A 199 -15.97 4.55 -10.51
CA ALA A 199 -14.71 5.12 -10.06
C ALA A 199 -13.66 4.03 -9.78
N ARG A 200 -12.41 4.36 -10.10
CA ARG A 200 -11.23 3.54 -9.79
C ARG A 200 -10.23 4.38 -9.01
N TYR A 201 -9.83 3.91 -7.85
CA TYR A 201 -8.82 4.55 -7.01
C TYR A 201 -7.40 4.33 -7.51
N VAL A 202 -7.22 3.26 -8.27
CA VAL A 202 -5.94 2.79 -8.74
C VAL A 202 -5.99 2.32 -10.19
N LYS A 203 -4.86 2.41 -10.86
CA LYS A 203 -4.61 1.85 -12.17
C LYS A 203 -3.18 1.39 -12.27
N TYR A 204 -2.97 0.18 -12.79
CA TYR A 204 -1.66 -0.30 -13.20
C TYR A 204 -1.58 -0.47 -14.73
N ASP A 205 -0.54 0.09 -15.33
CA ASP A 205 -0.21 -0.06 -16.76
C ASP A 205 0.97 -1.02 -16.91
N GLU A 206 0.69 -2.20 -17.45
CA GLU A 206 1.64 -3.30 -17.58
C GLU A 206 2.75 -3.06 -18.61
N GLN A 207 2.49 -2.24 -19.64
CA GLN A 207 3.45 -1.98 -20.70
C GLN A 207 4.54 -1.02 -20.22
N SER A 208 4.15 -0.02 -19.42
CA SER A 208 5.04 1.00 -18.90
C SER A 208 5.46 0.76 -17.44
N ASN A 209 5.00 -0.33 -16.82
CA ASN A 209 5.19 -0.67 -15.39
C ASN A 209 4.82 0.48 -14.45
N ARG A 210 3.69 1.12 -14.72
CA ARG A 210 3.30 2.36 -14.04
C ARG A 210 2.05 2.15 -13.20
N PHE A 211 2.18 2.42 -11.92
CA PHE A 211 1.05 2.58 -11.02
C PHE A 211 0.61 4.05 -10.95
N THR A 212 -0.69 4.27 -11.02
CA THR A 212 -1.32 5.58 -10.81
C THR A 212 -2.44 5.41 -9.79
N GLY A 213 -2.29 6.05 -8.63
CA GLY A 213 -3.36 6.21 -7.64
C GLY A 213 -3.66 7.68 -7.35
N ASN A 214 -4.66 7.91 -6.52
CA ASN A 214 -5.08 9.27 -6.13
C ASN A 214 -4.01 10.01 -5.33
N PHE A 215 -3.28 9.31 -4.45
CA PHE A 215 -2.36 9.93 -3.49
C PHE A 215 -0.89 9.61 -3.73
N HIS A 216 -0.58 8.64 -4.59
CA HIS A 216 0.78 8.40 -5.05
C HIS A 216 0.81 7.74 -6.43
N ASN A 217 1.96 7.79 -7.07
CA ASN A 217 2.24 7.13 -8.34
C ASN A 217 3.69 6.68 -8.36
N PHE A 218 3.98 5.64 -9.14
CA PHE A 218 5.34 5.19 -9.36
C PHE A 218 5.45 4.43 -10.67
N LYS A 219 6.66 4.42 -11.23
CA LYS A 219 7.10 3.49 -12.25
C LYS A 219 8.10 2.52 -11.64
N GLN A 220 7.95 1.24 -11.94
CA GLN A 220 8.92 0.20 -11.57
C GLN A 220 9.85 -0.10 -12.74
N SER A 221 11.09 -0.48 -12.43
CA SER A 221 12.02 -0.99 -13.43
C SER A 221 11.48 -2.26 -14.08
N SER A 222 11.70 -2.41 -15.40
CA SER A 222 11.40 -3.63 -16.14
C SER A 222 12.32 -4.79 -15.76
N ASP A 223 13.52 -4.49 -15.28
CA ASP A 223 14.54 -5.48 -14.96
C ASP A 223 14.33 -6.05 -13.55
N ASN A 224 13.86 -5.20 -12.62
CA ASN A 224 13.53 -5.59 -11.26
C ASN A 224 12.41 -4.72 -10.68
N MET A 225 11.25 -5.32 -10.44
CA MET A 225 10.05 -4.60 -10.00
C MET A 225 10.10 -4.07 -8.56
N LEU A 226 11.10 -4.44 -7.76
CA LEU A 226 11.28 -3.87 -6.42
C LEU A 226 12.00 -2.51 -6.44
N MET A 227 12.53 -2.10 -7.60
CA MET A 227 13.18 -0.80 -7.80
C MET A 227 12.19 0.20 -8.41
N PHE A 228 12.06 1.38 -7.80
CA PHE A 228 11.20 2.45 -8.32
C PHE A 228 12.01 3.48 -9.09
N GLU A 229 11.58 3.78 -10.31
CA GLU A 229 12.19 4.82 -11.14
C GLU A 229 11.63 6.23 -10.83
N ASP A 230 10.46 6.33 -10.20
CA ASP A 230 9.87 7.63 -9.83
C ASP A 230 8.70 7.54 -8.84
N TYR A 231 8.91 6.94 -7.66
CA TYR A 231 7.87 6.93 -6.63
C TYR A 231 7.58 8.34 -6.08
N ARG A 232 6.37 8.85 -6.26
CA ARG A 232 5.98 10.21 -5.90
C ARG A 232 4.66 10.27 -5.14
N ALA A 233 4.58 11.18 -4.17
CA ALA A 233 3.30 11.58 -3.59
C ALA A 233 2.52 12.47 -4.58
N ASN A 234 1.19 12.32 -4.63
CA ASN A 234 0.28 13.18 -5.39
C ASN A 234 -0.37 14.26 -4.51
N ALA A 235 -0.38 14.09 -3.19
CA ALA A 235 -0.96 15.02 -2.23
C ALA A 235 0.13 15.62 -1.31
N GLY A 236 -0.23 16.67 -0.57
CA GLY A 236 0.68 17.38 0.33
C GLY A 236 1.34 18.62 -0.30
N PRO A 237 2.07 19.43 0.49
CA PRO A 237 2.68 20.70 0.09
C PRO A 237 3.76 20.56 -1.00
N THR A 238 4.33 19.38 -1.21
CA THR A 238 5.30 19.13 -2.29
C THR A 238 4.86 17.94 -3.15
N PRO A 239 3.84 18.10 -3.99
CA PRO A 239 3.40 17.02 -4.85
C PRO A 239 4.48 16.64 -5.85
N SER A 240 4.35 15.45 -6.42
CA SER A 240 5.32 14.92 -7.38
C SER A 240 6.75 14.86 -6.86
N HIS A 241 6.97 15.15 -5.57
CA HIS A 241 8.24 14.96 -4.91
C HIS A 241 8.49 13.46 -4.81
N ARG A 242 9.72 13.04 -5.10
CA ARG A 242 10.08 11.62 -5.02
C ARG A 242 10.25 11.25 -3.55
N VAL A 243 9.54 10.23 -3.12
CA VAL A 243 9.48 9.86 -1.69
C VAL A 243 10.29 8.59 -1.44
N LEU A 244 10.20 7.61 -2.32
CA LEU A 244 10.80 6.29 -2.15
C LEU A 244 11.71 5.98 -3.35
N ASP A 245 12.85 5.36 -3.09
CA ASP A 245 13.76 4.86 -4.13
C ASP A 245 13.51 3.36 -4.37
N THR A 246 13.68 2.54 -3.33
CA THR A 246 13.70 1.07 -3.50
C THR A 246 13.14 0.34 -2.28
N ILE A 247 12.45 -0.78 -2.50
CA ILE A 247 12.29 -1.83 -1.48
C ILE A 247 13.52 -2.72 -1.56
N PHE A 248 14.38 -2.67 -0.56
CA PHE A 248 15.65 -3.39 -0.58
C PHE A 248 15.60 -4.65 0.30
N LEU A 249 16.39 -5.64 -0.13
CA LEU A 249 16.79 -6.79 0.68
C LEU A 249 18.29 -6.95 0.54
N ASP A 250 18.98 -6.98 1.68
CA ASP A 250 20.43 -7.14 1.75
C ASP A 250 20.78 -8.20 2.77
N LEU A 251 21.35 -9.31 2.31
CA LEU A 251 21.85 -10.40 3.12
C LEU A 251 23.38 -10.34 3.17
N SER A 252 23.95 -10.33 4.38
CA SER A 252 25.38 -10.53 4.60
C SER A 252 25.62 -11.71 5.53
N THR A 253 26.51 -12.63 5.18
CA THR A 253 26.73 -13.86 5.97
C THR A 253 28.14 -14.43 5.78
N GLY A 254 28.69 -15.09 6.80
CA GLY A 254 29.86 -15.95 6.63
C GLY A 254 29.45 -17.34 6.13
N VAL A 255 30.36 -18.09 5.51
CA VAL A 255 30.11 -19.48 5.07
C VAL A 255 31.02 -20.41 5.87
N ILE A 256 30.44 -21.24 6.74
CA ILE A 256 31.13 -22.14 7.68
C ILE A 256 31.93 -21.37 8.76
N THR A 257 32.78 -20.43 8.36
CA THR A 257 33.49 -19.46 9.20
C THR A 257 32.81 -18.08 9.15
N PRO A 258 32.98 -17.23 10.18
CA PRO A 258 32.39 -15.88 10.17
C PRO A 258 33.03 -14.91 9.15
N TRP A 259 34.20 -15.28 8.61
CA TRP A 259 34.94 -14.56 7.58
C TRP A 259 35.57 -15.54 6.57
N PRO A 260 35.63 -15.20 5.26
CA PRO A 260 35.11 -13.98 4.62
C PRO A 260 33.58 -13.92 4.59
N ARG A 261 33.01 -12.71 4.50
CA ARG A 261 31.56 -12.51 4.36
C ARG A 261 31.17 -12.44 2.89
N VAL A 262 30.06 -13.10 2.55
CA VAL A 262 29.35 -13.01 1.28
C VAL A 262 28.17 -12.07 1.46
N SER A 263 27.95 -11.17 0.50
CA SER A 263 26.83 -10.25 0.48
C SER A 263 25.96 -10.47 -0.75
N VAL A 264 24.65 -10.37 -0.57
CA VAL A 264 23.60 -10.51 -1.58
C VAL A 264 22.69 -9.29 -1.44
N GLY A 265 22.71 -8.40 -2.42
CA GLY A 265 21.89 -7.17 -2.42
C GLY A 265 20.79 -7.20 -3.47
N ILE A 266 20.13 -6.05 -3.71
CA ILE A 266 19.04 -5.93 -4.68
C ILE A 266 19.47 -6.28 -6.12
N GLN A 267 20.74 -6.11 -6.47
CA GLN A 267 21.34 -6.53 -7.74
C GLN A 267 21.33 -8.05 -7.95
N ASN A 268 21.21 -8.81 -6.87
CA ASN A 268 21.10 -10.27 -6.89
C ASN A 268 19.63 -10.72 -6.89
N ILE A 269 18.67 -9.80 -6.95
CA ILE A 269 17.25 -10.09 -6.86
C ILE A 269 16.60 -9.83 -8.21
N GLU A 270 15.97 -10.84 -8.77
CA GLU A 270 15.16 -10.74 -9.97
C GLU A 270 13.68 -10.81 -9.56
N ALA A 271 13.01 -9.67 -9.49
CA ALA A 271 11.57 -9.60 -9.25
C ALA A 271 10.82 -9.35 -10.57
N LYS A 272 10.03 -10.34 -11.00
CA LYS A 272 9.24 -10.27 -12.24
C LYS A 272 7.76 -10.40 -11.93
N ARG A 273 6.94 -9.62 -12.64
CA ARG A 273 5.48 -9.77 -12.65
C ARG A 273 5.10 -10.94 -13.54
N MET A 274 4.25 -11.79 -12.99
CA MET A 274 3.65 -12.92 -13.67
C MET A 274 2.28 -12.54 -14.26
N GLY A 275 1.54 -11.67 -13.58
CA GLY A 275 0.27 -11.11 -14.05
C GLY A 275 -0.29 -10.08 -13.08
N VAL A 276 -1.44 -9.52 -13.44
CA VAL A 276 -2.14 -8.49 -12.65
C VAL A 276 -3.62 -8.85 -12.53
N LYS A 277 -4.16 -8.75 -11.32
CA LYS A 277 -5.60 -8.61 -11.11
C LYS A 277 -5.94 -7.12 -11.00
N HIS A 278 -6.69 -6.64 -11.98
CA HIS A 278 -7.19 -5.27 -11.99
C HIS A 278 -8.46 -5.11 -11.17
N GLY A 279 -8.52 -4.05 -10.35
CA GLY A 279 -9.69 -3.69 -9.56
C GLY A 279 -9.84 -2.17 -9.39
N PRO A 280 -11.03 -1.68 -9.01
CA PRO A 280 -11.24 -0.28 -8.64
C PRO A 280 -10.63 0.10 -7.28
N ILE A 281 -10.44 -0.86 -6.36
CA ILE A 281 -9.94 -0.56 -5.00
C ILE A 281 -8.44 -0.77 -4.90
N ARG A 282 -7.94 -1.90 -5.43
CA ARG A 282 -6.52 -2.24 -5.45
C ARG A 282 -6.13 -2.92 -6.75
N GLU A 283 -4.85 -2.80 -7.10
CA GLU A 283 -4.20 -3.60 -8.15
C GLU A 283 -3.40 -4.70 -7.44
N VAL A 284 -3.50 -5.95 -7.88
CA VAL A 284 -2.74 -7.06 -7.28
C VAL A 284 -1.77 -7.62 -8.31
N LEU A 285 -0.48 -7.41 -8.08
CA LEU A 285 0.60 -7.89 -8.94
C LEU A 285 1.13 -9.21 -8.39
N LEU A 286 0.97 -10.29 -9.16
CA LEU A 286 1.54 -11.59 -8.82
C LEU A 286 3.04 -11.56 -9.16
N LEU A 287 3.91 -11.72 -8.17
CA LEU A 287 5.36 -11.64 -8.33
C LEU A 287 6.04 -13.00 -8.20
N SER A 288 7.00 -13.22 -9.11
CA SER A 288 8.03 -14.25 -8.98
C SER A 288 9.35 -13.56 -8.66
N ILE A 289 9.83 -13.73 -7.44
CA ILE A 289 11.09 -13.16 -6.98
C ILE A 289 12.12 -14.29 -6.85
N ARG A 290 13.28 -14.11 -7.47
CA ARG A 290 14.42 -15.05 -7.38
C ARG A 290 15.62 -14.33 -6.82
N VAL A 291 16.34 -14.97 -5.92
CA VAL A 291 17.64 -14.48 -5.46
C VAL A 291 18.72 -15.32 -6.12
N VAL A 292 19.62 -14.67 -6.87
CA VAL A 292 20.64 -15.28 -7.72
C VAL A 292 22.03 -14.92 -7.21
N VAL A 293 22.78 -15.93 -6.78
CA VAL A 293 24.16 -15.78 -6.29
C VAL A 293 25.10 -16.51 -7.24
N ALA A 294 26.08 -15.80 -7.79
CA ALA A 294 27.02 -16.33 -8.78
C ALA A 294 26.34 -17.06 -9.96
N GLY A 295 25.17 -16.56 -10.40
CA GLY A 295 24.38 -17.15 -11.50
C GLY A 295 23.48 -18.33 -11.08
N ILE A 296 23.49 -18.73 -9.81
CA ILE A 296 22.68 -19.85 -9.29
C ILE A 296 21.50 -19.28 -8.48
N PRO A 297 20.23 -19.59 -8.83
CA PRO A 297 19.08 -19.20 -8.02
C PRO A 297 19.05 -20.01 -6.72
N VAL A 298 19.10 -19.32 -5.59
CA VAL A 298 19.20 -19.92 -4.25
C VAL A 298 17.93 -19.75 -3.41
N PHE A 299 17.13 -18.71 -3.68
CA PHE A 299 15.83 -18.49 -3.04
C PHE A 299 14.73 -18.27 -4.08
N PHE A 300 13.57 -18.86 -3.85
CA PHE A 300 12.37 -18.66 -4.67
C PHE A 300 11.27 -18.11 -3.78
N ILE A 301 10.83 -16.91 -4.10
CA ILE A 301 9.87 -16.16 -3.30
C ILE A 301 8.65 -15.92 -4.18
N ARG A 302 7.48 -16.28 -3.64
CA ARG A 302 6.20 -15.90 -4.23
C ARG A 302 5.55 -14.86 -3.33
N SER A 303 4.98 -13.85 -3.94
CA SER A 303 4.36 -12.74 -3.25
C SER A 303 3.35 -12.09 -4.17
N ASP A 304 2.26 -11.61 -3.60
CA ASP A 304 1.38 -10.67 -4.26
C ASP A 304 1.72 -9.27 -3.73
N MET A 305 2.00 -8.33 -4.62
CA MET A 305 2.09 -6.91 -4.26
C MET A 305 0.73 -6.27 -4.49
N THR A 306 0.05 -5.94 -3.40
CA THR A 306 -1.27 -5.30 -3.41
C THR A 306 -1.10 -3.79 -3.31
N LEU A 307 -1.59 -3.06 -4.29
CA LEU A 307 -1.43 -1.62 -4.42
C LEU A 307 -2.78 -0.91 -4.23
N TYR A 308 -2.90 -0.14 -3.14
CA TYR A 308 -4.02 0.77 -2.86
C TYR A 308 -3.63 2.20 -3.24
N ASP A 309 -4.58 3.13 -3.25
CA ASP A 309 -4.27 4.53 -3.58
C ASP A 309 -3.47 5.27 -2.49
N GLU A 310 -3.48 4.76 -1.26
CA GLU A 310 -2.70 5.23 -0.10
C GLU A 310 -1.94 4.10 0.61
N GLY A 311 -1.68 2.96 -0.04
CA GLY A 311 -0.92 1.89 0.62
C GLY A 311 -0.37 0.82 -0.31
N ILE A 312 0.58 0.05 0.23
CA ILE A 312 1.14 -1.16 -0.39
C ILE A 312 1.11 -2.25 0.67
N ASP A 313 0.56 -3.41 0.32
CA ASP A 313 0.63 -4.62 1.14
C ASP A 313 1.40 -5.70 0.38
N LEU A 314 2.45 -6.22 1.02
CA LEU A 314 3.37 -7.21 0.47
C LEU A 314 3.43 -8.42 1.41
N PRO A 315 2.45 -9.34 1.33
CA PRO A 315 2.59 -10.68 1.88
C PRO A 315 3.68 -11.46 1.13
N VAL A 316 4.66 -11.98 1.85
CA VAL A 316 5.81 -12.70 1.31
C VAL A 316 5.80 -14.13 1.82
N ARG A 317 5.72 -15.11 0.91
CA ARG A 317 5.93 -16.53 1.25
C ARG A 317 7.29 -16.97 0.72
N LEU A 318 8.23 -17.14 1.64
CA LEU A 318 9.58 -17.62 1.35
C LEU A 318 9.56 -19.15 1.24
N ASN A 319 10.05 -19.68 0.11
CA ASN A 319 10.37 -21.08 -0.04
C ASN A 319 11.86 -21.23 -0.31
N ILE A 320 12.55 -22.00 0.52
CA ILE A 320 13.99 -22.22 0.42
C ILE A 320 14.26 -23.70 0.12
N PRO A 321 14.35 -24.11 -1.16
CA PRO A 321 14.71 -25.47 -1.51
C PRO A 321 16.08 -25.84 -0.93
N GLY A 322 16.16 -26.94 -0.19
CA GLY A 322 17.41 -27.32 0.49
C GLY A 322 17.82 -26.38 1.64
N GLY A 323 16.90 -25.55 2.14
CA GLY A 323 17.12 -24.62 3.26
C GLY A 323 17.71 -25.28 4.52
N GLU A 324 17.45 -26.57 4.71
CA GLU A 324 18.05 -27.38 5.79
C GLU A 324 19.58 -27.46 5.71
N ILE A 325 20.13 -27.49 4.50
CA ILE A 325 21.57 -27.51 4.26
C ILE A 325 22.11 -26.08 4.29
N LEU A 326 21.41 -25.15 3.65
CA LEU A 326 21.80 -23.74 3.57
C LEU A 326 21.94 -23.11 4.97
N THR A 327 20.92 -23.23 5.82
CA THR A 327 20.94 -22.65 7.18
C THR A 327 22.04 -23.21 8.08
N ARG A 328 22.52 -24.43 7.82
CA ARG A 328 23.63 -25.04 8.56
C ARG A 328 24.99 -24.49 8.17
N VAL A 329 25.14 -23.95 6.95
CA VAL A 329 26.41 -23.40 6.47
C VAL A 329 26.49 -21.87 6.62
N LEU A 330 25.36 -21.18 6.76
CA LEU A 330 25.34 -19.75 7.06
C LEU A 330 25.85 -19.50 8.48
N ASN A 331 26.89 -18.68 8.61
CA ASN A 331 27.49 -18.30 9.88
C ASN A 331 27.24 -16.81 10.16
N LYS A 332 26.45 -16.50 11.20
CA LYS A 332 26.03 -15.13 11.58
C LYS A 332 25.42 -14.35 10.40
N PRO A 333 24.33 -14.85 9.79
CA PRO A 333 23.62 -14.11 8.76
C PRO A 333 23.00 -12.83 9.35
N VAL A 334 23.04 -11.76 8.57
CA VAL A 334 22.30 -10.52 8.82
C VAL A 334 21.51 -10.22 7.57
N ILE A 335 20.19 -10.08 7.68
CA ILE A 335 19.31 -9.73 6.56
C ILE A 335 18.62 -8.41 6.90
N ASP A 336 18.87 -7.38 6.12
CA ASP A 336 18.14 -6.12 6.19
C ASP A 336 17.05 -6.11 5.11
N ILE A 337 15.80 -5.90 5.49
CA ILE A 337 14.64 -5.76 4.60
C ILE A 337 13.99 -4.43 4.90
N GLY A 338 13.80 -3.57 3.90
CA GLY A 338 13.23 -2.26 4.19
C GLY A 338 13.03 -1.36 2.99
N LEU A 339 12.86 -0.09 3.30
CA LEU A 339 12.64 1.02 2.38
C LEU A 339 13.85 1.92 2.37
N ASP A 340 14.28 2.33 1.18
CA ASP A 340 15.24 3.40 0.97
C ASP A 340 14.48 4.68 0.55
N MET A 341 14.39 5.64 1.46
CA MET A 341 13.66 6.89 1.26
C MET A 341 14.47 7.90 0.45
N ASN A 342 13.84 8.90 -0.12
CA ASN A 342 14.52 9.94 -0.91
C ASN A 342 14.30 11.34 -0.32
N ASP A 343 15.38 12.00 0.10
CA ASP A 343 15.36 13.41 0.55
C ASP A 343 14.33 13.71 1.67
N MET A 344 14.30 12.93 2.75
CA MET A 344 13.33 13.18 3.86
C MET A 344 13.86 14.13 4.94
N LYS A 345 14.89 14.93 4.64
CA LYS A 345 15.51 15.84 5.62
C LYS A 345 14.52 16.87 6.16
N GLY A 346 14.59 17.12 7.46
CA GLY A 346 13.65 18.00 8.17
C GLY A 346 12.36 17.30 8.60
N GLY A 347 12.17 16.03 8.20
CA GLY A 347 11.12 15.17 8.70
C GLY A 347 11.37 14.63 10.11
N ARG A 348 10.43 13.81 10.58
CA ARG A 348 10.47 13.16 11.89
C ARG A 348 10.33 11.66 11.76
N PHE A 349 10.90 10.96 12.73
CA PHE A 349 10.83 9.52 12.82
C PHE A 349 10.33 9.07 14.21
N SER A 350 9.61 7.96 14.24
CA SER A 350 9.24 7.26 15.47
C SER A 350 9.05 5.78 15.17
N ALA A 351 9.22 4.96 16.19
CA ALA A 351 8.97 3.53 16.13
C ALA A 351 8.10 3.12 17.32
N ALA A 352 7.61 1.88 17.26
CA ALA A 352 6.81 1.23 18.31
C ALA A 352 7.41 1.25 19.72
N VAL A 353 8.67 1.60 19.82
CA VAL A 353 9.52 1.54 21.00
C VAL A 353 9.78 2.91 21.61
N ASN A 354 9.63 3.97 20.82
CA ASN A 354 9.84 5.31 21.31
C ASN A 354 8.65 5.71 22.20
N PRO A 355 8.89 6.42 23.31
CA PRO A 355 7.80 6.97 24.11
C PRO A 355 6.91 7.89 23.26
N THR A 356 5.59 7.85 23.50
CA THR A 356 4.63 8.70 22.81
C THR A 356 5.06 10.17 22.87
N GLY A 357 5.08 10.83 21.71
CA GLY A 357 5.47 12.24 21.58
C GLY A 357 6.98 12.50 21.49
N GLN A 358 7.82 11.45 21.55
CA GLN A 358 9.25 11.56 21.26
C GLN A 358 9.53 11.16 19.81
N TYR A 359 10.23 12.04 19.10
CA TYR A 359 10.52 11.89 17.68
C TYR A 359 12.01 12.12 17.41
N GLY A 360 12.61 11.24 16.62
CA GLY A 360 13.92 11.45 16.03
C GLY A 360 13.82 12.47 14.89
N LYS A 361 14.92 13.15 14.58
CA LYS A 361 14.98 14.12 13.49
C LYS A 361 15.77 13.54 12.32
N ILE A 362 15.17 13.58 11.14
CA ILE A 362 15.87 13.19 9.91
C ILE A 362 16.79 14.35 9.51
N ASP A 363 18.03 14.32 9.98
CA ASP A 363 19.00 15.41 9.75
C ASP A 363 20.35 14.94 9.18
N GLY A 364 20.51 13.63 9.00
CA GLY A 364 21.74 13.04 8.51
C GLY A 364 22.67 12.56 9.63
N LYS A 365 22.18 12.51 10.88
CA LYS A 365 22.94 12.14 12.07
C LYS A 365 22.05 11.38 13.06
N ILE A 366 22.52 10.19 13.39
CA ILE A 366 21.87 9.33 14.37
C ILE A 366 21.87 9.94 15.79
N ASP A 367 20.68 10.30 16.27
CA ASP A 367 20.41 10.79 17.62
C ASP A 367 20.09 9.67 18.64
N ASP A 368 19.82 10.03 19.89
CA ASP A 368 19.55 9.05 20.95
C ASP A 368 18.15 8.42 20.87
N VAL A 369 17.20 9.02 20.16
CA VAL A 369 15.89 8.43 19.85
C VAL A 369 16.06 7.38 18.75
N GLU A 370 16.88 7.68 17.74
CA GLU A 370 17.19 6.81 16.60
C GLU A 370 18.07 5.62 16.98
N LYS A 371 18.97 5.76 17.97
CA LYS A 371 19.74 4.61 18.50
C LYS A 371 18.88 3.58 19.23
N LYS A 372 17.72 3.98 19.76
CA LYS A 372 16.87 3.12 20.60
C LYS A 372 15.90 2.29 19.75
N LEU A 373 16.42 1.47 18.84
CA LEU A 373 15.62 0.65 17.93
C LEU A 373 15.83 -0.86 18.02
N ALA A 374 16.83 -1.30 18.80
CA ALA A 374 17.14 -2.72 19.00
C ALA A 374 16.07 -3.41 19.86
N ILE A 375 14.92 -3.72 19.26
CA ILE A 375 13.80 -4.42 19.89
C ILE A 375 13.31 -5.53 18.98
N ARG A 376 13.02 -6.66 19.60
CA ARG A 376 12.59 -7.87 18.94
C ARG A 376 11.24 -7.68 18.23
N VAL A 377 11.19 -8.01 16.95
CA VAL A 377 9.95 -8.31 16.21
C VAL A 377 9.61 -9.78 16.51
N PRO A 378 8.38 -10.13 16.94
CA PRO A 378 7.12 -9.43 16.71
C PRO A 378 6.60 -8.51 17.84
N ASP A 379 7.30 -8.35 18.96
CA ASP A 379 6.77 -7.64 20.15
C ASP A 379 6.36 -6.18 19.85
N LYS A 380 7.08 -5.54 18.94
CA LYS A 380 6.90 -4.17 18.47
C LYS A 380 7.31 -4.12 17.00
N ASN A 381 6.36 -3.82 16.11
CA ASN A 381 6.52 -4.15 14.70
C ASN A 381 6.20 -3.02 13.72
N TRP A 382 6.07 -1.78 14.20
CA TRP A 382 5.79 -0.63 13.35
C TRP A 382 6.85 0.46 13.43
N LEU A 383 7.01 1.15 12.30
CA LEU A 383 7.84 2.33 12.12
C LEU A 383 7.01 3.42 11.45
N TRP A 384 7.26 4.66 11.82
CA TRP A 384 6.60 5.83 11.25
C TRP A 384 7.63 6.88 10.85
N LEU A 385 7.37 7.49 9.70
CA LEU A 385 8.13 8.61 9.17
C LEU A 385 7.16 9.71 8.73
N GLU A 386 7.38 10.93 9.22
CA GLU A 386 6.80 12.13 8.63
C GLU A 386 7.84 12.74 7.69
N SER A 387 7.48 12.91 6.43
CA SER A 387 8.41 13.39 5.40
C SER A 387 8.81 14.87 5.52
N GLY A 388 8.11 15.65 6.36
CA GLY A 388 8.16 17.13 6.33
C GLY A 388 7.58 17.75 5.04
N LYS A 389 7.01 16.89 4.17
CA LYS A 389 6.53 17.19 2.83
C LYS A 389 5.03 16.86 2.67
N GLY A 390 4.34 16.77 3.81
CA GLY A 390 2.90 16.48 4.00
C GLY A 390 2.45 15.14 3.45
N PHE A 391 3.28 14.13 3.72
CA PHE A 391 3.06 12.74 3.42
C PHE A 391 3.72 11.90 4.52
N ASP A 392 2.93 11.16 5.27
CA ASP A 392 3.43 10.26 6.30
C ASP A 392 3.58 8.85 5.72
N ILE A 393 4.46 8.07 6.34
CA ILE A 393 4.66 6.66 6.01
C ILE A 393 4.54 5.88 7.30
N MET A 394 3.63 4.92 7.30
CA MET A 394 3.47 3.96 8.36
C MET A 394 3.82 2.59 7.83
N MET A 395 4.89 2.00 8.33
CA MET A 395 5.31 0.64 7.99
C MET A 395 4.98 -0.29 9.15
N GLN A 396 4.40 -1.45 8.85
CA GLN A 396 4.25 -2.56 9.78
C GLN A 396 4.82 -3.84 9.18
N VAL A 397 5.49 -4.63 10.02
CA VAL A 397 6.01 -5.94 9.63
C VAL A 397 5.30 -7.04 10.44
N GLY A 398 4.68 -7.98 9.75
CA GLY A 398 4.14 -9.20 10.33
C GLY A 398 5.17 -10.31 10.31
N ILE A 399 5.51 -10.81 11.48
CA ILE A 399 6.30 -12.03 11.67
C ILE A 399 5.45 -13.02 12.51
N PRO A 400 5.30 -14.29 12.07
CA PRO A 400 4.57 -15.28 12.85
C PRO A 400 5.16 -15.43 14.26
N PRO A 401 4.34 -15.39 15.33
CA PRO A 401 4.84 -15.43 16.71
C PRO A 401 5.62 -16.69 17.06
N ASP A 402 5.32 -17.79 16.39
CA ASP A 402 5.95 -19.10 16.54
C ASP A 402 7.24 -19.25 15.74
N TRP A 403 7.60 -18.26 14.90
CA TRP A 403 8.81 -18.31 14.10
C TRP A 403 10.04 -17.99 14.97
N PRO A 404 11.02 -18.92 15.11
CA PRO A 404 12.15 -18.74 16.02
C PRO A 404 13.25 -17.89 15.36
N VAL A 405 12.91 -16.66 14.98
CA VAL A 405 13.84 -15.65 14.51
C VAL A 405 14.16 -14.62 15.59
N GLN A 406 15.37 -14.08 15.49
CA GLN A 406 15.70 -12.80 16.08
C GLN A 406 15.70 -11.76 14.98
N ALA A 407 14.73 -10.85 15.05
CA ALA A 407 14.60 -9.73 14.15
C ALA A 407 14.42 -8.46 14.96
N GLU A 408 14.99 -7.35 14.52
CA GLU A 408 14.88 -6.04 15.16
C GLU A 408 14.47 -4.97 14.15
N LEU A 409 13.85 -3.89 14.63
CA LEU A 409 13.59 -2.74 13.78
C LEU A 409 14.93 -2.08 13.39
N TYR A 410 15.03 -1.65 12.14
CA TYR A 410 16.20 -1.03 11.54
C TYR A 410 15.88 0.39 11.08
N TYR A 411 16.79 1.32 11.33
CA TYR A 411 16.78 2.67 10.81
C TYR A 411 18.21 3.17 10.64
N GLU A 412 18.44 3.96 9.60
CA GLU A 412 19.73 4.59 9.30
C GLU A 412 19.51 5.88 8.51
N ASP A 413 19.91 7.02 9.06
CA ASP A 413 19.88 8.31 8.38
C ASP A 413 21.26 8.94 8.20
N ASP A 414 22.35 8.29 8.65
CA ASP A 414 23.70 8.86 8.61
C ASP A 414 24.13 9.15 7.16
N LEU A 415 24.55 10.40 6.88
CA LEU A 415 25.08 10.82 5.58
C LEU A 415 26.43 10.18 5.24
N LYS A 416 27.09 9.56 6.21
CA LYS A 416 28.35 8.81 6.04
C LYS A 416 28.18 7.40 6.59
N PRO A 417 27.24 6.60 6.02
CA PRO A 417 26.96 5.29 6.55
C PRO A 417 28.20 4.41 6.44
N LYS A 418 28.44 3.58 7.46
CA LYS A 418 29.58 2.63 7.45
C LYS A 418 29.46 1.62 6.32
N LYS A 419 28.23 1.30 5.92
CA LYS A 419 27.87 0.42 4.80
C LYS A 419 27.65 1.29 3.56
N LYS A 420 28.29 0.94 2.45
CA LYS A 420 27.97 1.52 1.14
C LYS A 420 26.77 0.77 0.56
N PHE A 421 25.78 1.51 0.08
CA PHE A 421 24.66 0.95 -0.66
C PHE A 421 24.95 1.18 -2.15
N GLU A 422 25.14 0.10 -2.90
CA GLU A 422 25.61 0.17 -4.29
C GLU A 422 24.48 0.53 -5.28
N THR A 423 23.23 0.61 -4.81
CA THR A 423 22.03 0.66 -5.65
C THR A 423 21.10 1.80 -5.24
N GLU A 424 21.65 3.00 -5.25
CA GLU A 424 20.89 4.24 -5.08
C GLU A 424 20.49 4.74 -6.48
N THR A 425 19.20 4.73 -6.81
CA THR A 425 18.69 5.27 -8.07
C THR A 425 18.75 6.80 -8.04
N PHE A 426 18.57 7.39 -6.85
CA PHE A 426 18.60 8.85 -6.63
C PHE A 426 19.60 9.25 -5.54
N PRO A 427 20.62 10.07 -5.86
CA PRO A 427 21.57 10.54 -4.85
C PRO A 427 20.89 11.27 -3.69
N GLY A 428 21.24 10.92 -2.45
CA GLY A 428 20.66 11.51 -1.24
C GLY A 428 19.51 10.70 -0.64
N ALA A 429 19.50 9.39 -0.84
CA ALA A 429 18.53 8.47 -0.27
C ALA A 429 18.76 8.28 1.23
N LEU A 430 17.90 8.95 2.02
CA LEU A 430 17.81 8.85 3.46
C LEU A 430 16.39 9.22 3.95
N PRO A 431 15.92 8.64 5.07
CA PRO A 431 16.57 7.55 5.81
C PRO A 431 16.31 6.19 5.14
N ARG A 432 16.99 5.16 5.62
CA ARG A 432 16.61 3.76 5.40
C ARG A 432 15.88 3.26 6.63
N MET A 433 14.83 2.46 6.44
CA MET A 433 14.05 1.93 7.55
C MET A 433 13.46 0.56 7.22
N GLY A 434 13.34 -0.31 8.23
CA GLY A 434 12.76 -1.64 8.04
C GLY A 434 13.04 -2.60 9.17
N VAL A 435 13.37 -3.84 8.84
CA VAL A 435 13.67 -4.92 9.80
C VAL A 435 15.00 -5.57 9.48
N ARG A 436 15.78 -5.82 10.52
CA ARG A 436 17.04 -6.57 10.48
C ARG A 436 16.85 -7.93 11.15
N VAL A 437 17.01 -9.00 10.40
CA VAL A 437 17.04 -10.39 10.91
C VAL A 437 18.48 -10.78 11.20
N THR A 438 18.77 -11.21 12.42
CA THR A 438 20.13 -11.57 12.87
C THR A 438 20.30 -13.07 13.15
N GLU A 439 19.19 -13.79 13.27
CA GLU A 439 19.20 -15.25 13.43
C GLU A 439 18.07 -15.88 12.63
N LEU A 440 18.42 -16.94 11.88
CA LEU A 440 17.48 -17.77 11.10
C LEU A 440 17.30 -19.13 11.79
N PRO A 441 16.10 -19.73 11.74
CA PRO A 441 15.90 -21.10 12.18
C PRO A 441 16.79 -22.06 11.39
N VAL A 442 17.27 -23.11 12.06
CA VAL A 442 17.95 -24.23 11.38
C VAL A 442 16.88 -25.22 10.91
N GLY A 443 16.89 -25.58 9.62
CA GLY A 443 15.97 -26.58 9.06
C GLY A 443 15.07 -26.05 7.94
N LYS A 444 13.83 -26.55 7.86
CA LYS A 444 12.87 -26.18 6.81
C LYS A 444 12.38 -24.76 7.02
N LEU A 445 12.81 -23.85 6.14
CA LEU A 445 12.39 -22.46 6.12
C LEU A 445 11.25 -22.27 5.11
N ASN A 446 10.02 -22.48 5.58
CA ASN A 446 8.83 -21.90 4.96
C ASN A 446 8.37 -20.76 5.88
N ILE A 447 8.30 -19.55 5.34
CA ILE A 447 8.08 -18.36 6.15
C ILE A 447 7.04 -17.51 5.45
N ASP A 448 5.97 -17.18 6.18
CA ASP A 448 5.01 -16.16 5.78
C ASP A 448 5.36 -14.88 6.54
N LEU A 449 5.72 -13.83 5.81
CA LEU A 449 5.96 -12.48 6.34
C LEU A 449 4.94 -11.55 5.70
N SER A 450 4.65 -10.43 6.35
CA SER A 450 3.94 -9.33 5.69
C SER A 450 4.67 -8.02 5.93
N VAL A 451 4.69 -7.17 4.91
CA VAL A 451 5.08 -5.77 5.04
C VAL A 451 3.92 -4.94 4.53
N VAL A 452 3.34 -4.13 5.42
CA VAL A 452 2.26 -3.21 5.09
C VAL A 452 2.78 -1.80 5.20
N LEU A 453 2.56 -1.01 4.15
CA LEU A 453 2.91 0.40 4.05
C LEU A 453 1.63 1.20 3.86
N TRP A 454 1.37 2.15 4.75
CA TRP A 454 0.32 3.15 4.56
C TRP A 454 0.95 4.52 4.38
N PHE A 455 0.30 5.32 3.53
CA PHE A 455 0.78 6.60 3.04
C PHE A 455 -0.21 7.74 3.33
N PRO A 456 -0.68 7.91 4.58
CA PRO A 456 -1.67 8.93 4.88
C PRO A 456 -1.06 10.33 4.77
N ALA A 457 -1.90 11.35 4.57
CA ALA A 457 -1.44 12.74 4.63
C ALA A 457 -0.84 13.10 6.01
N THR A 458 -1.39 12.50 7.08
CA THR A 458 -0.87 12.53 8.45
C THR A 458 -1.42 11.34 9.24
N VAL A 459 -0.74 10.90 10.29
CA VAL A 459 -1.25 9.93 11.28
C VAL A 459 -2.33 10.50 12.23
N GLY A 460 -2.66 11.78 12.11
CA GLY A 460 -3.73 12.46 12.85
C GLY A 460 -3.39 12.72 14.33
N GLU A 461 -4.36 13.24 15.08
CA GLU A 461 -4.16 13.70 16.47
C GLU A 461 -3.68 12.61 17.44
N SER A 462 -4.06 11.36 17.19
CA SER A 462 -3.62 10.24 18.02
C SER A 462 -2.16 9.84 17.81
N GLY A 463 -1.48 10.47 16.84
CA GLY A 463 -0.10 10.21 16.47
C GLY A 463 0.11 8.80 15.90
N PRO A 464 1.37 8.42 15.65
CA PRO A 464 1.70 7.13 15.04
C PRO A 464 1.32 5.95 15.95
N VAL A 465 1.39 6.11 17.27
CA VAL A 465 0.95 5.10 18.24
C VAL A 465 -0.56 4.82 18.10
N GLY A 466 -1.38 5.85 17.96
CA GLY A 466 -2.82 5.71 17.80
C GLY A 466 -3.21 5.15 16.43
N PHE A 467 -2.46 5.48 15.39
CA PHE A 467 -2.60 4.87 14.07
C PHE A 467 -2.26 3.37 14.13
N ALA A 468 -1.11 3.01 14.72
CA ALA A 468 -0.66 1.62 14.89
C ALA A 468 -1.68 0.76 15.63
N LYS A 469 -2.22 1.25 16.74
CA LYS A 469 -3.21 0.51 17.53
C LYS A 469 -4.45 0.13 16.73
N ARG A 470 -4.87 0.98 15.78
CA ARG A 470 -6.00 0.71 14.88
C ARG A 470 -5.61 -0.21 13.73
N MET A 471 -4.37 -0.14 13.27
CA MET A 471 -3.83 -1.10 12.31
C MET A 471 -3.76 -2.51 12.91
N ASP A 472 -3.39 -2.65 14.18
CA ASP A 472 -3.40 -3.93 14.91
C ASP A 472 -4.83 -4.44 15.18
N ASN A 473 -5.78 -3.52 15.32
CA ASN A 473 -7.17 -3.82 15.67
C ASN A 473 -8.13 -3.06 14.74
N PRO A 474 -8.14 -3.39 13.43
CA PRO A 474 -8.99 -2.70 12.49
C PRO A 474 -10.46 -2.97 12.79
N PRO A 475 -11.39 -2.04 12.49
CA PRO A 475 -12.82 -2.27 12.61
C PRO A 475 -13.21 -3.52 11.82
N LYS A 476 -13.70 -4.55 12.53
CA LYS A 476 -14.09 -5.81 11.91
C LYS A 476 -15.53 -5.72 11.40
N PRO A 477 -15.81 -6.18 10.17
CA PRO A 477 -17.17 -6.20 9.66
C PRO A 477 -18.02 -7.17 10.48
N VAL A 478 -19.13 -6.67 11.03
CA VAL A 478 -20.18 -7.48 11.64
C VAL A 478 -21.33 -7.54 10.65
N LEU A 479 -21.64 -8.73 10.15
CA LEU A 479 -22.66 -8.89 9.14
C LEU A 479 -24.00 -9.31 9.74
N LYS A 480 -25.08 -8.70 9.24
CA LYS A 480 -26.45 -8.98 9.65
C LYS A 480 -27.34 -9.19 8.42
N ALA A 481 -28.08 -10.29 8.39
CA ALA A 481 -29.08 -10.52 7.35
C ALA A 481 -30.22 -9.48 7.44
N LEU A 482 -30.73 -9.08 6.28
CA LEU A 482 -31.84 -8.12 6.16
C LEU A 482 -33.10 -8.76 5.55
#